data_AF-A0A6C2CG28-F1
#
_entry.id   AF-A0A6C2CG28-F1
#
_cell.length_a   1.000
_cell.length_b   1.000
_cell.length_c   1.000
_cell.angle_alpha   90.00
_cell.angle_beta   90.00
_cell.angle_gamma   90.00
#
_symmetry.space_group_name_H-M   'P 1'
#
loop_
_entity.id
_entity.type
_entity.pdbx_description
1 polymer ?
#
loop_
_entity_poly.entity_id
_entity_poly.type
_entity_poly.pdbx_seq_one_letter_code
_entity_poly.pdbx_strand_id
1 'polypeptide(L)'
;MPTHFYTELVNFFSRTLRDRDVATDVVQESYARVLALESQVAILDMRALLYRTGKNIAIDAARSRQAELRMIDTLMLISPNETPCLERIVIARQGLRQLAARLGAMPRKRREAFILVRIYGFTHAEAAVHLETTPVSIEKHIVRAICTLLAQGA
;
A
#
# COMPACT_ATOMS: atom_id res chain seq x y z
N MET A 1 -21.06 14.09 8.34
CA MET A 1 -20.62 12.83 7.71
C MET A 1 -19.10 12.80 7.68
N PRO A 2 -18.42 11.71 8.07
CA PRO A 2 -16.97 11.67 8.16
C PRO A 2 -16.35 11.47 6.76
N THR A 3 -16.70 12.30 5.78
CA THR A 3 -16.16 12.24 4.41
C THR A 3 -14.82 12.94 4.28
N HIS A 4 -14.25 13.43 5.38
CA HIS A 4 -13.06 14.29 5.37
C HIS A 4 -11.84 13.63 4.71
N PHE A 5 -11.74 12.29 4.76
CA PHE A 5 -10.62 11.54 4.15
C PHE A 5 -10.96 10.90 2.81
N TYR A 6 -12.20 11.02 2.32
CA TYR A 6 -12.67 10.29 1.13
C TYR A 6 -11.85 10.65 -0.12
N THR A 7 -11.77 11.93 -0.46
CA THR A 7 -11.03 12.41 -1.63
C THR A 7 -9.54 12.09 -1.54
N GLU A 8 -8.98 12.17 -0.34
CA GLU A 8 -7.58 11.81 -0.07
C GLU A 8 -7.31 10.34 -0.35
N LEU A 9 -8.15 9.44 0.18
CA LEU A 9 -8.05 8.00 -0.02
C LEU A 9 -8.26 7.63 -1.49
N VAL A 10 -9.24 8.22 -2.18
CA VAL A 10 -9.48 7.95 -3.61
C VAL A 10 -8.25 8.34 -4.43
N ASN A 11 -7.66 9.51 -4.17
CA ASN A 11 -6.44 9.95 -4.85
C ASN A 11 -5.25 9.03 -4.57
N PHE A 12 -5.11 8.57 -3.33
CA PHE A 12 -4.06 7.63 -2.94
C PHE A 12 -4.20 6.29 -3.68
N PHE A 13 -5.37 5.65 -3.59
CA PHE A 13 -5.62 4.35 -4.22
C PHE A 13 -5.65 4.43 -5.75
N SER A 14 -6.07 5.56 -6.34
CA SER A 14 -6.00 5.76 -7.79
C SER A 14 -4.56 5.70 -8.31
N ARG A 15 -3.59 6.23 -7.55
CA ARG A 15 -2.16 6.14 -7.90
C ARG A 15 -1.62 4.72 -7.78
N THR A 16 -2.11 3.94 -6.83
CA THR A 16 -1.68 2.56 -6.60
C THR A 16 -2.31 1.56 -7.56
N LEU A 17 -3.61 1.71 -7.84
CA LEU A 17 -4.39 0.79 -8.66
C LEU A 17 -4.39 1.16 -10.14
N ARG A 18 -3.97 2.39 -10.48
CA ARG A 18 -4.01 2.97 -11.84
C ARG A 18 -5.41 2.96 -12.46
N ASP A 19 -6.42 2.90 -11.62
CA ASP A 19 -7.82 2.88 -12.00
C ASP A 19 -8.60 3.65 -10.91
N ARG A 20 -9.29 4.71 -11.33
CA ARG A 20 -9.99 5.62 -10.42
C ARG A 20 -11.32 5.02 -9.94
N ASP A 21 -11.98 4.23 -10.77
CA ASP A 21 -13.28 3.65 -10.45
C ASP A 21 -13.06 2.53 -9.42
N VAL A 22 -12.08 1.66 -9.67
CA VAL A 22 -11.67 0.62 -8.71
C VAL A 22 -11.17 1.24 -7.39
N ALA A 23 -10.43 2.36 -7.45
CA ALA A 23 -10.03 3.07 -6.24
C ALA A 23 -11.23 3.60 -5.45
N THR A 24 -12.25 4.12 -6.14
CA THR A 24 -13.48 4.62 -5.52
C THR A 24 -14.23 3.51 -4.80
N ASP A 25 -14.36 2.33 -5.42
CA ASP A 25 -14.97 1.15 -4.81
C ASP A 25 -14.22 0.68 -3.57
N VAL A 26 -12.88 0.64 -3.64
CA VAL A 26 -12.03 0.29 -2.50
C VAL A 26 -12.25 1.26 -1.32
N VAL A 27 -12.35 2.56 -1.60
CA VAL A 27 -12.60 3.56 -0.55
C VAL A 27 -14.01 3.41 0.04
N GLN A 28 -15.03 3.24 -0.79
CA GLN A 28 -16.42 3.02 -0.37
C GLN A 28 -16.54 1.80 0.56
N GLU A 29 -15.97 0.68 0.15
CA GLU A 29 -15.96 -0.57 0.94
C GLU A 29 -15.17 -0.40 2.24
N SER A 30 -14.07 0.35 2.22
CA SER A 30 -13.29 0.65 3.43
C SER A 30 -14.12 1.41 4.46
N TYR A 31 -14.87 2.43 4.02
CA TYR A 31 -15.77 3.19 4.88
C TYR A 31 -16.88 2.31 5.43
N ALA A 32 -17.51 1.47 4.61
CA ALA A 32 -18.56 0.57 5.05
C ALA A 32 -18.09 -0.35 6.19
N ARG A 33 -16.91 -0.97 6.04
CA ARG A 33 -16.33 -1.86 7.06
C ARG A 33 -15.92 -1.13 8.33
N VAL A 34 -15.35 0.07 8.21
CA VAL A 34 -14.91 0.87 9.36
C VAL A 34 -16.09 1.39 10.16
N LEU A 35 -17.13 1.92 9.50
CA LEU A 35 -18.36 2.38 10.16
C LEU A 35 -19.11 1.23 10.85
N ALA A 36 -19.12 0.04 10.25
CA ALA A 36 -19.67 -1.14 10.91
C ALA A 36 -18.91 -1.50 12.19
N LEU A 37 -17.58 -1.34 12.20
CA LEU A 37 -16.73 -1.59 13.37
C LEU A 37 -16.90 -0.54 14.47
N GLU A 38 -17.10 0.73 14.09
CA GLU A 38 -17.31 1.86 15.02
C GLU A 38 -18.53 1.63 15.91
N SER A 39 -19.55 0.95 15.39
CA SER A 39 -20.75 0.59 16.16
C SER A 39 -20.48 -0.43 17.27
N GLN A 40 -19.31 -1.10 17.26
CA GLN A 40 -18.98 -2.20 18.16
C GLN A 40 -17.77 -1.91 19.06
N VAL A 41 -16.83 -1.07 18.62
CA VAL A 41 -15.57 -0.80 19.32
C VAL A 41 -15.17 0.66 19.15
N ALA A 42 -14.69 1.29 20.23
CA ALA A 42 -14.13 2.65 20.17
C ALA A 42 -12.89 2.67 19.25
N ILE A 43 -12.98 3.42 18.15
CA ILE A 43 -11.89 3.55 17.18
C ILE A 43 -10.95 4.68 17.62
N LEU A 44 -9.69 4.34 17.90
CA LEU A 44 -8.66 5.32 18.28
C LEU A 44 -8.25 6.26 17.13
N ASP A 45 -8.17 5.73 15.90
CA ASP A 45 -7.80 6.50 14.70
C ASP A 45 -8.51 5.95 13.46
N MET A 46 -9.60 6.63 13.08
CA MET A 46 -10.43 6.25 11.93
C MET A 46 -9.67 6.34 10.61
N ARG A 47 -8.79 7.32 10.45
CA ARG A 47 -8.03 7.52 9.21
C ARG A 47 -7.05 6.38 8.98
N ALA A 48 -6.27 6.02 10.00
CA ALA A 48 -5.34 4.89 9.92
C ALA A 48 -6.06 3.57 9.59
N LEU A 49 -7.25 3.36 10.17
CA LEU A 49 -8.04 2.16 9.95
C LEU A 49 -8.61 2.10 8.52
N LEU A 50 -9.04 3.23 7.95
CA LEU A 50 -9.49 3.32 6.55
C LEU A 50 -8.37 2.96 5.57
N TYR A 51 -7.16 3.50 5.77
CA TYR A 51 -6.00 3.14 4.93
C TYR A 51 -5.64 1.66 5.02
N ARG A 52 -5.64 1.09 6.24
CA ARG A 52 -5.33 -0.32 6.46
C ARG A 52 -6.37 -1.21 5.79
N THR A 53 -7.65 -0.87 5.94
CA THR A 53 -8.78 -1.63 5.38
C THR A 53 -8.74 -1.57 3.85
N GLY A 54 -8.58 -0.39 3.25
CA GLY A 54 -8.51 -0.23 1.80
C GLY A 54 -7.31 -0.93 1.18
N LYS A 55 -6.16 -0.95 1.88
CA LYS A 55 -5.00 -1.71 1.41
C LYS A 55 -5.25 -3.22 1.41
N ASN A 56 -5.92 -3.75 2.44
CA ASN A 56 -6.28 -5.17 2.48
C ASN A 56 -7.24 -5.51 1.33
N ILE A 57 -8.27 -4.70 1.12
CA ILE A 57 -9.22 -4.88 0.01
C ILE A 57 -8.49 -4.83 -1.34
N ALA A 58 -7.59 -3.87 -1.54
CA ALA A 58 -6.79 -3.77 -2.76
C ALA A 58 -5.88 -4.99 -2.99
N ILE A 59 -5.26 -5.52 -1.93
CA ILE A 59 -4.44 -6.74 -2.00
C ILE A 59 -5.31 -7.96 -2.34
N ASP A 60 -6.47 -8.08 -1.71
CA ASP A 60 -7.39 -9.20 -1.96
C ASP A 60 -7.96 -9.13 -3.38
N ALA A 61 -8.32 -7.94 -3.87
CA ALA A 61 -8.72 -7.72 -5.25
C ALA A 61 -7.60 -8.08 -6.24
N ALA A 62 -6.35 -7.68 -5.96
CA ALA A 62 -5.20 -8.04 -6.79
C ALA A 62 -4.94 -9.57 -6.79
N ARG A 63 -5.12 -10.23 -5.65
CA ARG A 63 -5.01 -11.70 -5.55
C ARG A 63 -6.13 -12.40 -6.32
N SER A 64 -7.37 -11.93 -6.18
CA SER A 64 -8.53 -12.44 -6.90
C SER A 64 -8.34 -12.27 -8.40
N ARG A 65 -7.93 -11.08 -8.86
CA ARG A 65 -7.62 -10.82 -10.27
C ARG A 65 -6.47 -11.66 -10.78
N GLN A 66 -5.46 -11.96 -9.97
CA GLN A 66 -4.40 -12.88 -10.35
C GLN A 66 -4.89 -14.34 -10.43
N ALA A 67 -5.82 -14.74 -9.57
CA ALA A 67 -6.45 -16.06 -9.64
C ALA A 67 -7.36 -16.17 -10.87
N GLU A 68 -8.13 -15.12 -11.17
CA GLU A 68 -8.97 -15.00 -12.34
C GLU A 68 -8.14 -14.96 -13.62
N LEU A 69 -7.06 -14.18 -13.69
CA LEU A 69 -6.12 -14.21 -14.80
C LEU A 69 -5.48 -15.58 -14.97
N ARG A 70 -5.15 -16.30 -13.89
CA ARG A 70 -4.67 -17.69 -13.99
C ARG A 70 -5.76 -18.64 -14.50
N MET A 71 -7.00 -18.44 -14.10
CA MET A 71 -8.14 -19.22 -14.60
C MET A 71 -8.36 -18.93 -16.09
N ILE A 72 -8.35 -17.65 -16.49
CA ILE A 72 -8.44 -17.19 -17.87
C ILE A 72 -7.24 -17.69 -18.67
N ASP A 73 -6.01 -17.64 -18.17
CA ASP A 73 -4.81 -18.21 -18.80
C ASP A 73 -4.97 -19.73 -18.98
N THR A 74 -5.54 -20.42 -18.00
CA THR A 74 -5.83 -21.86 -18.10
C THR A 74 -6.88 -22.15 -19.17
N LEU A 75 -7.87 -21.27 -19.32
CA LEU A 75 -8.89 -21.34 -20.38
C LEU A 75 -8.35 -20.87 -21.75
N MET A 76 -7.35 -19.97 -21.75
CA MET A 76 -6.67 -19.40 -22.91
C MET A 76 -5.49 -20.23 -23.39
N LEU A 77 -5.10 -21.32 -22.71
CA LEU A 77 -4.15 -22.33 -23.21
C LEU A 77 -4.61 -23.00 -24.53
N ILE A 78 -5.78 -22.65 -25.06
CA ILE A 78 -6.26 -22.97 -26.41
C ILE A 78 -5.74 -21.96 -27.47
N SER A 79 -5.10 -20.85 -27.08
CA SER A 79 -4.53 -19.87 -28.02
C SER A 79 -3.18 -19.30 -27.54
N PRO A 80 -2.13 -19.28 -28.39
CA PRO A 80 -0.82 -18.82 -27.98
C PRO A 80 -0.71 -17.30 -28.15
N ASN A 81 -0.76 -16.51 -27.06
CA ASN A 81 0.20 -15.41 -26.85
C ASN A 81 0.01 -14.60 -25.55
N GLU A 82 1.14 -14.04 -25.10
CA GLU A 82 1.35 -13.01 -24.06
C GLU A 82 1.35 -13.43 -22.58
N THR A 83 1.94 -14.58 -22.26
CA THR A 83 2.53 -14.77 -20.93
C THR A 83 3.68 -13.77 -20.74
N PRO A 84 3.71 -12.91 -19.69
CA PRO A 84 4.93 -12.15 -19.37
C PRO A 84 6.05 -13.17 -19.15
N CYS A 85 7.16 -13.05 -19.88
CA CYS A 85 8.21 -14.08 -19.85
C CYS A 85 8.62 -14.37 -18.40
N LEU A 86 8.85 -15.66 -18.10
CA LEU A 86 9.22 -16.12 -16.75
C LEU A 86 10.36 -15.28 -16.14
N GLU A 87 11.28 -14.80 -16.97
CA GLU A 87 12.40 -13.96 -16.56
C GLU A 87 11.93 -12.62 -15.96
N ARG A 88 10.92 -11.95 -16.54
CA ARG A 88 10.37 -10.71 -15.98
C ARG A 88 9.74 -10.92 -14.61
N ILE A 89 9.05 -12.05 -14.41
CA ILE A 89 8.46 -12.40 -13.10
C ILE A 89 9.57 -12.67 -12.07
N VAL A 90 10.62 -13.39 -12.46
CA VAL A 90 11.76 -13.70 -11.60
C VAL A 90 12.50 -12.41 -11.20
N ILE A 91 12.79 -11.53 -12.16
CA ILE A 91 13.45 -10.23 -11.92
C ILE A 91 12.61 -9.37 -10.96
N ALA A 92 11.30 -9.27 -11.17
CA ALA A 92 10.41 -8.50 -10.29
C ALA A 92 10.38 -9.08 -8.86
N ARG A 93 10.31 -10.40 -8.72
CA ARG A 93 10.34 -11.07 -7.39
C ARG A 93 11.68 -10.87 -6.69
N GLN A 94 12.78 -10.92 -7.42
CA GLN A 94 14.11 -10.71 -6.87
C GLN A 94 14.29 -9.25 -6.40
N GLY A 95 13.83 -8.28 -7.19
CA GLY A 95 13.80 -6.87 -6.79
C GLY A 95 12.97 -6.63 -5.53
N LEU A 96 11.80 -7.26 -5.42
CA LEU A 96 10.96 -7.16 -4.23
C LEU A 96 11.61 -7.77 -2.98
N ARG A 97 12.27 -8.93 -3.12
CA ARG A 97 13.01 -9.58 -2.01
C ARG A 97 14.15 -8.70 -1.51
N GLN A 98 14.91 -8.09 -2.43
CA GLN A 98 16.00 -7.18 -2.06
C GLN A 98 15.48 -5.93 -1.34
N LEU A 99 14.39 -5.35 -1.83
CA LEU A 99 13.72 -4.23 -1.18
C LEU A 99 13.26 -4.58 0.24
N ALA A 100 12.62 -5.74 0.42
CA ALA A 100 12.15 -6.22 1.71
C ALA A 100 13.32 -6.46 2.70
N ALA A 101 14.42 -7.05 2.23
CA ALA A 101 15.63 -7.25 3.03
C ALA A 101 16.24 -5.92 3.49
N ARG A 102 16.34 -4.94 2.58
CA ARG A 102 16.88 -3.60 2.91
C ARG A 102 16.00 -2.87 3.91
N LEU A 103 14.68 -2.92 3.76
CA LEU A 103 13.74 -2.39 4.76
C LEU A 103 13.91 -3.10 6.11
N GLY A 104 14.07 -4.43 6.10
CA GLY A 104 14.32 -5.25 7.29
C GLY A 104 15.64 -4.95 8.02
N ALA A 105 16.65 -4.47 7.31
CA ALA A 105 17.94 -4.07 7.91
C ALA A 105 17.92 -2.64 8.49
N MET A 106 16.92 -1.82 8.16
CA MET A 106 16.84 -0.45 8.69
C MET A 106 16.45 -0.41 10.16
N PRO A 107 16.90 0.62 10.91
CA PRO A 107 16.40 0.90 12.26
C PRO A 107 14.87 1.02 12.29
N ARG A 108 14.24 0.45 13.33
CA ARG A 108 12.78 0.32 13.47
C ARG A 108 12.01 1.62 13.19
N LYS A 109 12.34 2.71 13.89
CA LYS A 109 11.67 4.02 13.70
C LYS A 109 11.79 4.56 12.26
N ARG A 110 12.91 4.29 11.59
CA ARG A 110 13.12 4.70 10.19
C ARG A 110 12.24 3.91 9.23
N ARG A 111 12.16 2.60 9.45
CA ARG A 111 11.30 1.70 8.67
C ARG A 111 9.83 2.05 8.86
N GLU A 112 9.39 2.26 10.09
CA GLU A 112 8.01 2.63 10.43
C GLU A 112 7.63 3.98 9.79
N ALA A 113 8.49 5.00 9.89
CA ALA A 113 8.25 6.29 9.23
C ALA A 113 8.13 6.15 7.70
N PHE A 114 9.00 5.36 7.07
CA PHE A 114 8.92 5.09 5.63
C PHE A 114 7.63 4.37 5.25
N ILE A 115 7.24 3.34 6.01
CA ILE A 115 6.01 2.57 5.78
C ILE A 115 4.79 3.48 5.91
N LEU A 116 4.69 4.28 6.98
CA LEU A 116 3.56 5.19 7.20
C LEU A 116 3.41 6.20 6.07
N VAL A 117 4.50 6.87 5.68
CA VAL A 117 4.41 7.94 4.68
C VAL A 117 4.35 7.42 3.25
N ARG A 118 5.17 6.43 2.89
CA ARG A 118 5.29 5.98 1.49
C ARG A 118 4.36 4.83 1.13
N ILE A 119 3.96 4.02 2.10
CA ILE A 119 3.10 2.85 1.87
C ILE A 119 1.69 3.09 2.36
N TYR A 120 1.50 3.76 3.49
CA TYR A 120 0.18 4.11 4.01
C TYR A 120 -0.24 5.55 3.71
N GLY A 121 0.61 6.36 3.07
CA GLY A 121 0.24 7.70 2.58
C GLY A 121 0.09 8.77 3.65
N PHE A 122 0.55 8.54 4.88
CA PHE A 122 0.49 9.53 5.96
C PHE A 122 1.29 10.78 5.58
N THR A 123 0.80 11.96 5.97
CA THR A 123 1.60 13.18 5.97
C THR A 123 2.71 13.07 7.02
N HIS A 124 3.75 13.90 6.89
CA HIS A 124 4.82 13.94 7.90
C HIS A 124 4.30 14.30 9.29
N ALA A 125 3.24 15.13 9.38
CA ALA A 125 2.61 15.51 10.64
C ALA A 125 1.89 14.33 11.31
N GLU A 126 1.11 13.57 10.54
CA GLU A 126 0.36 12.43 11.09
C GLU A 126 1.28 11.28 11.48
N ALA A 127 2.31 10.99 10.66
CA ALA A 127 3.32 10.01 11.01
C ALA A 127 4.12 10.43 12.26
N ALA A 128 4.31 11.73 12.47
CA ALA A 128 4.98 12.26 13.66
C ALA A 128 4.16 12.02 14.93
N VAL A 129 2.85 12.29 14.88
CA VAL A 129 1.93 11.96 15.97
C VAL A 129 1.95 10.46 16.25
N HIS A 130 1.86 9.63 15.20
CA HIS A 130 1.77 8.18 15.35
C HIS A 130 3.05 7.52 15.90
N LEU A 131 4.21 8.14 15.67
CA LEU A 131 5.51 7.64 16.15
C LEU A 131 6.04 8.39 17.38
N GLU A 132 5.23 9.30 17.95
CA GLU A 132 5.59 10.17 19.08
C GLU A 132 6.90 10.95 18.81
N THR A 133 7.00 11.52 17.60
CA THR A 133 8.16 12.31 17.15
C THR A 133 7.72 13.66 16.55
N THR A 134 8.67 14.39 15.97
CA THR A 134 8.38 15.63 15.24
C THR A 134 8.32 15.41 13.72
N PRO A 135 7.56 16.22 12.96
CA PRO A 135 7.49 16.11 11.50
C PRO A 135 8.87 16.21 10.83
N VAL A 136 9.76 17.04 11.38
CA VAL A 136 11.15 17.18 10.96
C VAL A 136 11.95 15.89 11.17
N SER A 137 11.69 15.17 12.27
CA SER A 137 12.30 13.85 12.52
C SER A 137 11.82 12.81 11.50
N ILE A 138 10.52 12.80 11.18
CA ILE A 138 9.93 11.95 10.15
C ILE A 138 10.56 12.20 8.79
N GLU A 139 10.67 13.46 8.37
CA GLU A 139 11.31 13.84 7.11
C GLU A 139 12.76 13.32 7.04
N LYS A 140 13.55 13.53 8.10
CA LYS A 140 14.92 13.00 8.20
C LYS A 140 14.95 11.47 8.11
N HIS A 141 14.00 10.78 8.74
CA HIS A 141 13.88 9.33 8.66
C HIS A 141 13.56 8.87 7.23
N ILE A 142 12.68 9.56 6.51
CA ILE A 142 12.30 9.23 5.14
C ILE A 142 13.47 9.45 4.18
N VAL A 143 14.14 10.60 4.25
CA VAL A 143 15.30 10.89 3.40
C VAL A 143 16.38 9.82 3.61
N ARG A 144 16.69 9.49 4.88
CA ARG A 144 17.65 8.42 5.20
C ARG A 144 17.18 7.05 4.70
N ALA A 145 15.89 6.74 4.77
CA ALA A 145 15.34 5.50 4.24
C ALA A 145 15.53 5.42 2.72
N ILE A 146 15.20 6.49 1.99
CA ILE A 146 15.37 6.58 0.54
C ILE A 146 16.84 6.43 0.15
N CYS A 147 17.76 7.14 0.83
CA CYS A 147 19.20 6.98 0.59
C CYS A 147 19.66 5.54 0.81
N THR A 148 19.23 4.89 1.90
CA THR A 148 19.56 3.47 2.15
C THR A 148 19.00 2.54 1.07
N LEU A 149 17.85 2.86 0.47
CA LEU A 149 17.27 2.07 -0.63
C LEU A 149 17.98 2.29 -1.97
N LEU A 150 18.44 3.52 -2.24
CA LEU A 150 19.06 3.93 -3.50
C LEU A 150 20.58 3.67 -3.56
N ALA A 151 21.27 3.56 -2.43
CA ALA A 151 22.73 3.47 -2.35
C ALA A 151 23.37 2.19 -2.94
N GLN A 152 22.61 1.32 -3.63
CA GLN A 152 23.14 0.16 -4.35
C GLN A 152 22.43 -0.02 -5.71
N GLY A 153 22.27 1.08 -6.43
CA GLY A 153 21.91 1.10 -7.85
C GLY A 153 23.06 1.48 -8.79
N ALA A 154 24.31 1.48 -8.29
CA ALA A 154 25.54 1.72 -9.05
C ALA A 154 26.44 0.48 -8.97
#